data_AF-A0A257LIJ0-F1
#
_entry.id   AF-A0A257LIJ0-F1
#
_cell.length_a   1.000
_cell.length_b   1.000
_cell.length_c   1.000
_cell.angle_alpha   90.00
_cell.angle_beta   90.00
_cell.angle_gamma   90.00
#
_symmetry.space_group_name_H-M   'P 1'
#
loop_
_entity.id
_entity.type
_entity.pdbx_description
1 polymer ?
#
loop_
_entity_poly.entity_id
_entity_poly.type
_entity_poly.pdbx_seq_one_letter_code
_entity_poly.pdbx_strand_id
1 'polypeptide(L)'
;KRGFALIVTLSLMILLTIIAVGLLTLSSISLRSSGQGADMQNARANARLALMLAIGELQKELGPDSRISAPYDAGKDATGGQPNWTAVYDAWKWNADAGTPETPQTRKPKFRNWLVSGANQAFGGPPGTGEFATLVGSGSLSATAKPQDQIGAPMLAVSSGNRKGSIAWWTSDESAKAKITAGGDTLASKPIFDSQSPPHVGHKAIDELAGFDWKPGQRAISVSTAEANLAVGPSSTALGRLDHDLTVHSAGVLADVRTGRLKLDLSNLLSRPIAQLENKPLYLGDGRINRFQVAADGSL
;
A
#
# COMPACT_ATOMS: atom_id res chain seq x y z
N LYS A 1 -23.46 16.87 77.94
CA LYS A 1 -23.65 15.57 77.21
C LYS A 1 -24.49 15.67 75.92
N ARG A 2 -25.15 16.79 75.58
CA ARG A 2 -25.98 16.92 74.35
C ARG A 2 -25.22 17.20 73.04
N GLY A 3 -23.92 17.54 73.08
CA GLY A 3 -23.11 17.83 71.88
C GLY A 3 -22.42 16.62 71.24
N PHE A 4 -22.19 15.53 71.99
CA PHE A 4 -21.42 14.37 71.50
C PHE A 4 -22.19 13.58 70.42
N ALA A 5 -23.51 13.43 70.58
CA ALA A 5 -24.35 12.79 69.59
C ALA A 5 -24.36 13.56 68.25
N LEU A 6 -24.37 14.90 68.31
CA LEU A 6 -24.34 15.75 67.12
C LEU A 6 -23.01 15.61 66.36
N ILE A 7 -21.89 15.57 67.07
CA ILE A 7 -20.56 15.37 66.49
C ILE A 7 -20.50 14.00 65.80
N VAL A 8 -20.98 12.93 66.46
CA VAL A 8 -21.00 11.58 65.89
C VAL A 8 -21.88 11.52 64.64
N THR A 9 -23.06 12.15 64.63
CA THR A 9 -23.92 12.18 63.44
C THR A 9 -23.31 12.99 62.30
N LEU A 10 -22.63 14.10 62.60
CA LEU A 10 -21.97 14.93 61.60
C LEU A 10 -20.78 14.19 60.99
N SER A 11 -19.96 13.54 61.82
CA SER A 11 -18.83 12.71 61.37
C SER A 11 -19.32 11.52 60.54
N LEU A 12 -20.41 10.87 60.93
CA LEU A 12 -21.00 9.75 60.17
C LEU A 12 -21.56 10.22 58.82
N MET A 13 -22.27 11.36 58.79
CA MET A 13 -22.78 11.92 57.54
C MET A 13 -21.65 12.37 56.61
N ILE A 14 -20.59 13.01 57.13
CA ILE A 14 -19.42 13.38 56.34
C ILE A 14 -18.72 12.13 55.80
N LEU A 15 -18.60 11.07 56.59
CA LEU A 15 -18.01 9.81 56.13
C LEU A 15 -18.85 9.20 54.99
N LEU A 16 -20.17 9.15 55.16
CA LEU A 16 -21.09 8.62 54.14
C LEU A 16 -21.06 9.44 52.85
N THR A 17 -20.98 10.78 52.94
CA THR A 17 -20.90 11.63 51.75
C THR A 17 -19.58 11.45 51.01
N ILE A 18 -18.46 11.32 51.72
CA ILE A 18 -17.15 11.04 51.10
C ILE A 18 -17.18 9.70 50.36
N ILE A 19 -17.74 8.65 50.97
CA ILE A 19 -17.87 7.33 50.32
C ILE A 19 -18.77 7.42 49.09
N ALA A 20 -19.93 8.10 49.20
CA ALA A 20 -20.84 8.27 48.07
C ALA A 20 -20.20 9.00 46.89
N VAL A 21 -19.45 10.08 47.16
CA VAL A 21 -18.70 10.82 46.12
C VAL A 21 -17.58 9.97 45.52
N GLY A 22 -16.87 9.20 46.34
CA GLY A 22 -15.85 8.24 45.87
C GLY A 22 -16.43 7.19 44.91
N LEU A 23 -17.60 6.62 45.23
CA LEU A 23 -18.26 5.64 44.37
C LEU A 23 -18.84 6.27 43.08
N LEU A 24 -19.38 7.48 43.15
CA LEU A 24 -19.86 8.24 42.00
C LEU A 24 -18.74 8.58 41.01
N THR A 25 -17.59 9.01 41.54
CA THR A 25 -16.42 9.32 40.71
C THR A 25 -15.88 8.06 40.02
N LEU A 26 -15.76 6.94 40.75
CA LEU A 26 -15.35 5.66 40.16
C LEU A 26 -16.33 5.16 39.10
N SER A 27 -17.64 5.26 39.37
CA SER A 27 -18.68 4.89 38.40
C SER A 27 -18.62 5.74 37.14
N SER A 28 -18.39 7.05 37.29
CA SER A 28 -18.23 7.98 36.16
C SER A 28 -16.98 7.66 35.33
N ILE A 29 -15.86 7.30 35.98
CA ILE A 29 -14.64 6.88 35.29
C ILE A 29 -14.88 5.56 34.54
N SER A 30 -15.52 4.58 35.19
CA SER A 30 -15.85 3.29 34.59
C SER A 30 -16.75 3.45 33.35
N LEU A 31 -17.78 4.30 33.43
CA LEU A 31 -18.66 4.60 32.29
C LEU A 31 -17.91 5.25 31.13
N ARG A 32 -17.02 6.21 31.40
CA ARG A 32 -16.17 6.81 30.35
C ARG A 32 -15.23 5.80 29.71
N SER A 33 -14.58 4.96 30.51
CA SER A 33 -13.70 3.90 30.01
C SER A 33 -14.45 2.86 29.18
N SER A 34 -15.68 2.51 29.58
CA SER A 34 -16.53 1.58 28.84
C SER A 34 -16.99 2.18 27.50
N GLY A 35 -17.41 3.45 27.50
CA GLY A 35 -17.74 4.19 26.28
C GLY A 35 -16.57 4.23 25.30
N GLN A 36 -15.37 4.58 25.77
CA GLN A 36 -14.17 4.57 24.94
C GLN A 36 -13.83 3.19 24.38
N GLY A 37 -14.05 2.12 25.18
CA GLY A 37 -13.89 0.75 24.72
C GLY A 37 -14.86 0.39 23.58
N ALA A 38 -16.13 0.79 23.71
CA ALA A 38 -17.14 0.57 22.67
C ALA A 38 -16.82 1.35 21.38
N ASP A 39 -16.37 2.61 21.50
CA ASP A 39 -15.98 3.43 20.35
C ASP A 39 -14.77 2.85 19.62
N MET A 40 -13.77 2.36 20.37
CA MET A 40 -12.60 1.68 19.79
C MET A 40 -12.99 0.38 19.07
N GLN A 41 -13.94 -0.39 19.61
CA GLN A 41 -14.45 -1.59 18.94
C GLN A 41 -15.20 -1.25 17.65
N ASN A 42 -16.04 -0.20 17.67
CA ASN A 42 -16.74 0.28 16.48
C ASN A 42 -15.75 0.78 15.41
N ALA A 43 -14.74 1.57 15.80
CA ALA A 43 -13.70 2.04 14.88
C ALA A 43 -12.92 0.87 14.24
N ARG A 44 -12.56 -0.16 15.03
CA ARG A 44 -11.90 -1.37 14.51
C ARG A 44 -12.80 -2.16 13.57
N ALA A 45 -14.10 -2.27 13.86
CA ALA A 45 -15.06 -2.94 12.97
C ALA A 45 -15.19 -2.19 11.64
N ASN A 46 -15.29 -0.86 11.69
CA ASN A 46 -15.32 0.01 10.52
C ASN A 46 -14.02 -0.09 9.70
N ALA A 47 -12.85 -0.11 10.34
CA ALA A 47 -11.57 -0.29 9.66
C ALA A 47 -11.45 -1.66 8.97
N ARG A 48 -11.94 -2.74 9.61
CA ARG A 48 -12.00 -4.07 8.98
C ARG A 48 -12.94 -4.09 7.78
N LEU A 49 -14.09 -3.44 7.86
CA LEU A 49 -14.99 -3.29 6.72
C LEU A 49 -14.33 -2.53 5.57
N ALA A 50 -13.67 -1.41 5.88
CA ALA A 50 -12.93 -0.62 4.89
C ALA A 50 -11.84 -1.46 4.20
N LEU A 51 -11.09 -2.25 4.97
CA LEU A 51 -10.08 -3.17 4.43
C LEU A 51 -10.70 -4.25 3.52
N MET A 52 -11.83 -4.84 3.91
CA MET A 52 -12.53 -5.84 3.08
C MET A 52 -13.02 -5.23 1.77
N LEU A 53 -13.54 -3.99 1.79
CA LEU A 53 -13.94 -3.27 0.59
C LEU A 53 -12.75 -2.95 -0.32
N ALA A 54 -11.64 -2.46 0.26
CA ALA A 54 -10.42 -2.16 -0.48
C ALA A 54 -9.84 -3.41 -1.18
N ILE A 55 -9.79 -4.55 -0.47
CA ILE A 55 -9.34 -5.83 -1.05
C ILE A 55 -10.30 -6.28 -2.16
N GLY A 56 -11.61 -6.15 -1.96
CA GLY A 56 -12.61 -6.51 -2.96
C GLY A 56 -12.48 -5.68 -4.24
N GLU A 57 -12.30 -4.36 -4.11
CA GLU A 57 -12.07 -3.48 -5.27
C GLU A 57 -10.73 -3.77 -5.95
N LEU A 58 -9.66 -4.02 -5.18
CA LEU A 58 -8.37 -4.44 -5.70
C LEU A 58 -8.49 -5.73 -6.52
N GLN A 59 -9.16 -6.76 -5.99
CA GLN A 59 -9.36 -8.02 -6.71
C GLN A 59 -10.23 -7.86 -7.96
N LYS A 60 -11.25 -7.00 -7.92
CA LYS A 60 -12.11 -6.72 -9.08
C LYS A 60 -11.35 -5.99 -10.19
N GLU A 61 -10.50 -5.03 -9.82
CA GLU A 61 -9.83 -4.18 -10.79
C GLU A 61 -8.48 -4.73 -11.27
N LEU A 62 -7.69 -5.34 -10.38
CA LEU A 62 -6.36 -5.92 -10.63
C LEU A 62 -6.34 -7.45 -10.66
N GLY A 63 -7.49 -8.13 -10.59
CA GLY A 63 -7.55 -9.59 -10.61
C GLY A 63 -7.00 -10.24 -11.89
N PRO A 64 -7.36 -9.77 -13.10
CA PRO A 64 -6.78 -10.29 -14.32
C PRO A 64 -5.29 -9.91 -14.45
N ASP A 65 -4.46 -10.83 -14.93
CA ASP A 65 -3.01 -10.62 -15.18
C ASP A 65 -2.70 -9.61 -16.32
N SER A 66 -3.69 -8.88 -16.82
CA SER A 66 -3.56 -7.85 -17.86
C SER A 66 -3.94 -6.47 -17.33
N ARG A 67 -3.56 -6.20 -16.09
CA ARG A 67 -3.88 -4.97 -15.35
C ARG A 67 -2.60 -4.35 -14.81
N ILE A 68 -2.57 -3.03 -14.80
CA ILE A 68 -1.41 -2.25 -14.37
C ILE A 68 -1.91 -1.19 -13.41
N SER A 69 -1.30 -1.12 -12.22
CA SER A 69 -1.45 0.00 -11.29
C SER A 69 -0.44 1.09 -11.60
N ALA A 70 -0.81 2.35 -11.31
CA ALA A 70 0.12 3.47 -11.33
C ALA A 70 -0.20 4.42 -10.17
N PRO A 71 0.80 5.02 -9.51
CA PRO A 71 0.59 5.91 -8.36
C PRO A 71 0.07 7.32 -8.73
N TYR A 72 -0.22 7.56 -10.01
CA TYR A 72 -0.77 8.81 -10.54
C TYR A 72 -1.50 8.57 -11.87
N ASP A 73 -2.19 9.58 -12.40
CA ASP A 73 -2.80 9.49 -13.74
C ASP A 73 -1.73 9.54 -14.85
N ALA A 74 -1.44 8.39 -15.44
CA ALA A 74 -0.53 8.27 -16.58
C ALA A 74 -1.17 8.68 -17.93
N GLY A 75 -2.50 8.81 -17.99
CA GLY A 75 -3.27 8.91 -19.23
C GLY A 75 -3.83 10.28 -19.59
N LYS A 76 -3.90 11.24 -18.66
CA LYS A 76 -4.64 12.52 -18.78
C LYS A 76 -6.14 12.38 -19.04
N ASP A 77 -6.63 11.15 -19.20
CA ASP A 77 -8.04 10.82 -19.43
C ASP A 77 -8.81 10.68 -18.10
N ALA A 78 -8.12 10.59 -16.95
CA ALA A 78 -8.76 10.40 -15.66
C ALA A 78 -9.20 11.74 -15.06
N THR A 79 -10.51 12.01 -15.09
CA THR A 79 -11.09 13.19 -14.44
C THR A 79 -11.12 13.00 -12.91
N GLY A 80 -10.60 13.97 -12.14
CA GLY A 80 -10.83 14.06 -10.69
C GLY A 80 -9.85 13.32 -9.77
N GLY A 81 -8.70 12.84 -10.28
CA GLY A 81 -7.66 12.23 -9.44
C GLY A 81 -6.91 13.26 -8.58
N GLN A 82 -6.56 12.88 -7.35
CA GLN A 82 -5.60 13.61 -6.52
C GLN A 82 -4.18 13.03 -6.71
N PRO A 83 -3.11 13.79 -6.38
CA PRO A 83 -1.77 13.24 -6.32
C PRO A 83 -1.70 12.00 -5.42
N ASN A 84 -0.87 11.02 -5.77
CA ASN A 84 -0.63 9.77 -5.03
C ASN A 84 -1.85 8.82 -4.92
N TRP A 85 -2.94 9.09 -5.63
CA TRP A 85 -4.00 8.09 -5.81
C TRP A 85 -3.56 7.03 -6.81
N THR A 86 -3.82 5.77 -6.46
CA THR A 86 -3.47 4.64 -7.33
C THR A 86 -4.55 4.46 -8.40
N ALA A 87 -4.16 4.69 -9.65
CA ALA A 87 -4.97 4.42 -10.83
C ALA A 87 -4.80 2.97 -11.30
N VAL A 88 -5.85 2.41 -11.89
CA VAL A 88 -5.83 1.12 -12.59
C VAL A 88 -6.04 1.32 -14.08
N TYR A 89 -5.19 0.67 -14.86
CA TYR A 89 -5.24 0.66 -16.31
C TYR A 89 -5.36 -0.75 -16.86
N ASP A 90 -6.01 -0.85 -18.02
CA ASP A 90 -5.90 -2.05 -18.83
C ASP A 90 -4.52 -2.09 -19.49
N ALA A 91 -3.87 -3.26 -19.42
CA ALA A 91 -2.66 -3.49 -20.16
C ALA A 91 -2.93 -3.46 -21.65
N TRP A 92 -1.96 -2.90 -22.36
CA TRP A 92 -2.02 -2.82 -23.81
C TRP A 92 -1.98 -4.23 -24.41
N LYS A 93 -2.87 -4.50 -25.37
CA LYS A 93 -2.90 -5.76 -26.11
C LYS A 93 -2.26 -5.58 -27.47
N TRP A 94 -1.41 -6.53 -27.88
CA TRP A 94 -0.96 -6.57 -29.28
C TRP A 94 -2.14 -6.96 -30.16
N ASN A 95 -2.50 -6.10 -31.10
CA ASN A 95 -3.43 -6.47 -32.16
C ASN A 95 -2.62 -6.81 -33.41
N ALA A 96 -2.47 -8.11 -33.68
CA ALA A 96 -1.70 -8.60 -34.81
C ALA A 96 -2.32 -8.25 -36.17
N ASP A 97 -3.60 -7.87 -36.17
CA ASP A 97 -4.39 -7.51 -37.34
C ASP A 97 -4.51 -5.98 -37.53
N ALA A 98 -4.00 -5.19 -36.57
CA ALA A 98 -3.88 -3.75 -36.75
C ALA A 98 -2.70 -3.49 -37.70
N GLY A 99 -3.01 -3.13 -38.95
CA GLY A 99 -2.03 -2.84 -40.00
C GLY A 99 -1.08 -1.65 -39.72
N THR A 100 -1.15 -1.06 -38.53
CA THR A 100 -0.24 -0.02 -38.06
C THR A 100 0.38 -0.45 -36.71
N PRO A 101 1.72 -0.51 -36.60
CA PRO A 101 2.37 -0.72 -35.31
C PRO A 101 2.06 0.48 -34.40
N GLU A 102 1.37 0.27 -33.27
CA GLU A 102 1.16 1.34 -32.29
C GLU A 102 2.51 1.74 -31.66
N THR A 103 2.99 2.95 -32.00
CA THR A 103 4.22 3.54 -31.44
C THR A 103 3.97 4.08 -30.03
N PRO A 104 5.00 4.19 -29.16
CA PRO A 104 4.86 4.73 -27.79
C PRO A 104 4.08 6.04 -27.68
N GLN A 105 4.15 6.89 -28.70
CA GLN A 105 3.57 8.23 -28.75
C GLN A 105 2.08 8.22 -29.11
N THR A 106 1.59 7.18 -29.79
CA THR A 106 0.17 7.02 -30.12
C THR A 106 -0.61 6.22 -29.06
N ARG A 107 0.06 5.79 -27.98
CA ARG A 107 -0.54 4.97 -26.92
C ARG A 107 -1.51 5.80 -26.09
N LYS A 108 -2.75 5.34 -25.97
CA LYS A 108 -3.75 5.87 -25.05
C LYS A 108 -4.03 4.82 -23.96
N PRO A 109 -3.51 4.98 -22.74
CA PRO A 109 -3.78 4.03 -21.67
C PRO A 109 -5.26 4.09 -21.30
N LYS A 110 -5.93 2.94 -21.25
CA LYS A 110 -7.34 2.88 -20.90
C LYS A 110 -7.47 2.92 -19.38
N PHE A 111 -7.78 4.10 -18.84
CA PHE A 111 -8.10 4.29 -17.43
C PHE A 111 -9.38 3.52 -17.09
N ARG A 112 -9.35 2.77 -15.97
CA ARG A 112 -10.52 2.06 -15.45
C ARG A 112 -11.08 2.74 -14.21
N ASN A 113 -10.24 2.83 -13.17
CA ASN A 113 -10.73 3.07 -11.83
C ASN A 113 -9.60 3.64 -10.93
N TRP A 114 -9.99 4.39 -9.91
CA TRP A 114 -9.14 4.83 -8.80
C TRP A 114 -9.33 3.90 -7.61
N LEU A 115 -8.25 3.38 -7.02
CA LEU A 115 -8.29 2.54 -5.82
C LEU A 115 -8.36 3.39 -4.55
N VAL A 116 -9.44 4.14 -4.40
CA VAL A 116 -9.74 4.96 -3.23
C VAL A 116 -11.24 4.97 -2.97
N SER A 117 -11.63 5.07 -1.70
CA SER A 117 -13.03 5.11 -1.30
C SER A 117 -13.77 6.26 -1.99
N GLY A 118 -14.88 5.96 -2.66
CA GLY A 118 -15.80 6.98 -3.17
C GLY A 118 -15.35 7.72 -4.43
N ALA A 119 -14.24 7.36 -5.08
CA ALA A 119 -13.83 7.98 -6.35
C ALA A 119 -14.66 7.51 -7.56
N ASN A 120 -15.31 6.34 -7.48
CA ASN A 120 -16.06 5.76 -8.60
C ASN A 120 -17.50 5.42 -8.19
N GLN A 121 -18.30 6.47 -7.97
CA GLN A 121 -19.70 6.33 -7.58
C GLN A 121 -20.60 5.95 -8.76
N ALA A 122 -20.59 4.66 -9.10
CA ALA A 122 -21.65 3.97 -9.86
C ALA A 122 -22.37 2.87 -9.03
N PHE A 123 -21.98 2.66 -7.77
CA PHE A 123 -22.57 1.64 -6.89
C PHE A 123 -23.21 2.25 -5.65
N GLY A 124 -24.43 2.77 -5.81
CA GLY A 124 -25.55 2.74 -4.85
C GLY A 124 -25.37 3.11 -3.36
N GLY A 125 -24.22 3.62 -2.92
CA GLY A 125 -24.01 4.17 -1.58
C GLY A 125 -24.44 5.64 -1.51
N PRO A 126 -24.77 6.18 -0.32
CA PRO A 126 -24.95 7.62 -0.16
C PRO A 126 -23.70 8.33 -0.69
N PRO A 127 -23.87 9.46 -1.39
CA PRO A 127 -22.75 10.23 -1.91
C PRO A 127 -21.77 10.43 -0.76
N GLY A 128 -20.48 10.18 -1.03
CA GLY A 128 -19.45 10.67 -0.13
C GLY A 128 -19.82 12.10 0.20
N THR A 129 -20.04 12.37 1.48
CA THR A 129 -20.12 13.76 1.93
C THR A 129 -18.85 14.41 1.38
N GLY A 130 -18.87 15.65 0.89
CA GLY A 130 -17.66 16.32 0.37
C GLY A 130 -16.52 16.50 1.41
N GLU A 131 -16.59 15.75 2.49
CA GLU A 131 -15.68 15.63 3.61
C GLU A 131 -14.66 14.52 3.31
N PHE A 132 -13.40 14.93 3.25
CA PHE A 132 -12.26 14.06 3.04
C PHE A 132 -11.69 13.65 4.40
N ALA A 133 -11.47 12.35 4.60
CA ALA A 133 -10.64 11.87 5.70
C ALA A 133 -9.17 11.92 5.27
N THR A 134 -8.32 12.58 6.07
CA THR A 134 -6.87 12.52 5.88
C THR A 134 -6.38 11.16 6.38
N LEU A 135 -5.94 10.30 5.46
CA LEU A 135 -5.41 8.97 5.78
C LEU A 135 -3.91 9.02 6.04
N VAL A 136 -3.18 9.81 5.24
CA VAL A 136 -1.76 10.06 5.42
C VAL A 136 -1.55 11.56 5.56
N GLY A 137 -1.14 11.98 6.76
CA GLY A 137 -0.97 13.38 7.12
C GLY A 137 0.45 13.71 7.60
N SER A 138 0.60 14.89 8.19
CA SER A 138 1.89 15.40 8.70
C SER A 138 2.54 14.51 9.77
N GLY A 139 1.76 13.69 10.48
CA GLY A 139 2.29 12.71 11.42
C GLY A 139 3.10 11.59 10.76
N SER A 140 2.77 11.22 9.53
CA SER A 140 3.47 10.18 8.76
C SER A 140 4.50 10.79 7.79
N LEU A 141 4.17 11.93 7.17
CA LEU A 141 4.95 12.52 6.08
C LEU A 141 6.02 13.54 6.53
N SER A 142 6.23 13.69 7.85
CA SER A 142 6.92 14.81 8.50
C SER A 142 6.09 16.09 8.61
N ALA A 143 6.39 16.91 9.62
CA ALA A 143 5.71 18.17 9.91
C ALA A 143 5.81 19.21 8.77
N THR A 144 6.79 19.05 7.86
CA THR A 144 7.03 19.93 6.71
C THR A 144 6.47 19.38 5.38
N ALA A 145 5.66 18.34 5.40
CA ALA A 145 5.06 17.75 4.20
C ALA A 145 4.21 18.77 3.44
N LYS A 146 4.30 18.78 2.11
CA LYS A 146 3.45 19.65 1.30
C LYS A 146 2.00 19.12 1.32
N PRO A 147 0.99 19.97 1.14
CA PRO A 147 -0.40 19.52 1.04
C PRO A 147 -0.65 18.49 -0.08
N GLN A 148 0.22 18.45 -1.08
CA GLN A 148 0.17 17.53 -2.23
C GLN A 148 0.60 16.11 -1.85
N ASP A 149 1.42 15.97 -0.82
CA ASP A 149 1.92 14.67 -0.35
C ASP A 149 0.90 14.00 0.59
N GLN A 150 -0.01 14.79 1.17
CA GLN A 150 -1.07 14.29 2.04
C GLN A 150 -2.14 13.56 1.23
N ILE A 151 -2.64 12.47 1.78
CA ILE A 151 -3.63 11.65 1.11
C ILE A 151 -4.96 11.81 1.82
N GLY A 152 -5.88 12.49 1.13
CA GLY A 152 -7.29 12.53 1.48
C GLY A 152 -8.06 11.46 0.72
N ALA A 153 -9.00 10.81 1.38
CA ALA A 153 -9.95 9.90 0.75
C ALA A 153 -11.39 10.34 1.09
N PRO A 154 -12.32 10.34 0.11
CA PRO A 154 -13.74 10.60 0.38
C PRO A 154 -14.32 9.64 1.42
N MET A 155 -15.09 10.17 2.37
CA MET A 155 -15.72 9.37 3.43
C MET A 155 -17.00 8.71 2.93
N LEU A 156 -17.12 7.40 3.12
CA LEU A 156 -18.33 6.62 2.87
C LEU A 156 -19.08 6.41 4.18
N ALA A 157 -20.32 6.89 4.25
CA ALA A 157 -21.18 6.68 5.41
C ALA A 157 -21.60 5.20 5.49
N VAL A 158 -21.39 4.59 6.66
CA VAL A 158 -21.84 3.23 6.99
C VAL A 158 -22.79 3.27 8.17
N SER A 159 -23.92 2.59 8.05
CA SER A 159 -24.89 2.47 9.13
C SER A 159 -25.26 1.00 9.36
N SER A 160 -25.38 0.64 10.62
CA SER A 160 -25.90 -0.66 11.04
C SER A 160 -26.89 -0.43 12.18
N GLY A 161 -28.17 -0.45 11.84
CA GLY A 161 -29.25 -0.05 12.76
C GLY A 161 -29.06 1.39 13.25
N ASN A 162 -28.98 1.57 14.58
CA ASN A 162 -28.77 2.88 15.20
C ASN A 162 -27.29 3.34 15.26
N ARG A 163 -26.34 2.48 14.86
CA ARG A 163 -24.91 2.84 14.85
C ARG A 163 -24.58 3.47 13.50
N LYS A 164 -24.14 4.74 13.54
CA LYS A 164 -23.66 5.48 12.39
C LYS A 164 -22.13 5.61 12.48
N GLY A 165 -21.45 5.44 11.36
CA GLY A 165 -20.04 5.68 11.22
C GLY A 165 -19.71 6.06 9.79
N SER A 166 -18.45 6.39 9.56
CA SER A 166 -17.93 6.64 8.22
C SER A 166 -16.61 5.91 8.08
N ILE A 167 -16.33 5.45 6.87
CA ILE A 167 -15.10 4.77 6.52
C ILE A 167 -14.48 5.44 5.31
N ALA A 168 -13.15 5.45 5.27
CA ALA A 168 -12.39 5.84 4.10
C ALA A 168 -11.20 4.89 3.97
N TRP A 169 -10.79 4.63 2.74
CA TRP A 169 -9.66 3.75 2.48
C TRP A 169 -8.95 4.19 1.20
N TRP A 170 -7.66 3.88 1.13
CA TRP A 170 -6.78 4.14 0.00
C TRP A 170 -5.77 3.00 -0.08
N THR A 171 -5.38 2.65 -1.29
CA THR A 171 -4.37 1.62 -1.56
C THR A 171 -3.17 2.27 -2.25
N SER A 172 -1.97 2.07 -1.71
CA SER A 172 -0.71 2.41 -2.38
C SER A 172 -0.23 1.27 -3.28
N ASP A 173 0.43 1.63 -4.38
CA ASP A 173 1.22 0.68 -5.16
C ASP A 173 2.66 0.62 -4.64
N GLU A 174 2.98 -0.42 -3.88
CA GLU A 174 4.33 -0.65 -3.35
C GLU A 174 5.32 -1.13 -4.43
N SER A 175 4.84 -1.61 -5.58
CA SER A 175 5.72 -2.09 -6.66
C SER A 175 6.41 -0.95 -7.42
N ALA A 176 5.81 0.25 -7.39
CA ALA A 176 6.38 1.46 -7.99
C ALA A 176 7.44 2.14 -7.09
N LYS A 177 7.55 1.73 -5.82
CA LYS A 177 8.45 2.33 -4.84
C LYS A 177 9.81 1.64 -4.81
N ALA A 178 10.84 2.38 -4.40
CA ALA A 178 12.19 1.86 -4.23
C ALA A 178 12.30 1.01 -2.95
N LYS A 179 12.74 -0.24 -3.11
CA LYS A 179 12.88 -1.19 -2.00
C LYS A 179 14.18 -0.97 -1.22
N ILE A 180 14.11 -0.44 -0.01
CA ILE A 180 15.30 -0.13 0.83
C ILE A 180 15.97 -1.37 1.43
N THR A 181 15.22 -2.47 1.54
CA THR A 181 15.68 -3.77 2.08
C THR A 181 16.35 -4.64 1.02
N ALA A 182 16.48 -4.17 -0.22
CA ALA A 182 17.09 -4.93 -1.29
C ALA A 182 18.62 -5.09 -1.06
N GLY A 183 19.13 -6.29 -1.34
CA GLY A 183 20.55 -6.63 -1.26
C GLY A 183 20.91 -7.58 -0.13
N GLY A 184 22.08 -8.21 -0.27
CA GLY A 184 22.62 -9.16 0.70
C GLY A 184 22.91 -8.53 2.06
N ASP A 185 22.71 -9.33 3.11
CA ASP A 185 22.86 -8.96 4.51
C ASP A 185 24.32 -9.08 5.00
N THR A 186 25.17 -9.73 4.21
CA THR A 186 26.59 -9.91 4.48
C THR A 186 27.40 -9.29 3.35
N LEU A 187 28.38 -8.44 3.68
CA LEU A 187 29.46 -8.06 2.74
C LEU A 187 30.38 -9.24 2.38
N ALA A 188 30.08 -10.43 2.92
CA ALA A 188 30.76 -11.70 2.70
C ALA A 188 29.89 -12.71 1.91
N SER A 189 28.77 -12.26 1.34
CA SER A 189 28.04 -13.03 0.33
C SER A 189 29.00 -13.39 -0.80
N LYS A 190 29.01 -14.67 -1.20
CA LYS A 190 29.87 -15.13 -2.29
C LYS A 190 29.55 -14.26 -3.51
N PRO A 191 30.54 -13.55 -4.10
CA PRO A 191 30.31 -12.53 -5.12
C PRO A 191 29.54 -13.07 -6.34
N ILE A 192 29.58 -14.38 -6.56
CA ILE A 192 28.83 -15.08 -7.61
C ILE A 192 27.31 -14.95 -7.42
N PHE A 193 26.78 -15.09 -6.20
CA PHE A 193 25.32 -15.01 -5.99
C PHE A 193 24.81 -13.57 -6.09
N ASP A 194 25.60 -12.60 -5.60
CA ASP A 194 25.24 -11.19 -5.74
C ASP A 194 25.36 -10.72 -7.20
N SER A 195 26.33 -11.25 -7.97
CA SER A 195 26.46 -10.97 -9.41
C SER A 195 25.31 -11.53 -10.26
N GLN A 196 24.58 -12.53 -9.75
CA GLN A 196 23.38 -13.08 -10.38
C GLN A 196 22.10 -12.39 -9.92
N SER A 197 22.17 -11.55 -8.88
CA SER A 197 21.02 -10.78 -8.42
C SER A 197 20.76 -9.60 -9.36
N PRO A 198 19.48 -9.26 -9.62
CA PRO A 198 19.16 -8.05 -10.35
C PRO A 198 19.78 -6.82 -9.66
N PRO A 199 20.21 -5.81 -10.43
CA PRO A 199 20.65 -4.55 -9.88
C PRO A 199 19.57 -4.00 -8.95
N HIS A 200 19.95 -3.73 -7.71
CA HIS A 200 19.06 -3.13 -6.74
C HIS A 200 19.65 -1.80 -6.29
N VAL A 201 18.80 -0.78 -6.25
CA VAL A 201 19.12 0.47 -5.56
C VAL A 201 19.10 0.19 -4.06
N GLY A 202 20.26 -0.08 -3.49
CA GLY A 202 20.39 -0.25 -2.05
C GLY A 202 20.07 1.05 -1.31
N HIS A 203 19.74 0.94 -0.02
CA HIS A 203 19.49 2.08 0.88
C HIS A 203 20.58 3.17 0.85
N LYS A 204 21.84 2.84 0.53
CA LYS A 204 22.95 3.80 0.46
C LYS A 204 22.85 4.82 -0.67
N ALA A 205 22.02 4.57 -1.68
CA ALA A 205 21.78 5.52 -2.76
C ALA A 205 20.87 6.70 -2.33
N ILE A 206 20.29 6.61 -1.13
CA ILE A 206 19.41 7.64 -0.56
C ILE A 206 20.23 8.40 0.47
N ASP A 207 20.39 9.71 0.28
CA ASP A 207 21.26 10.55 1.12
C ASP A 207 20.90 10.45 2.60
N GLU A 208 19.61 10.37 2.91
CA GLU A 208 19.04 10.22 4.25
C GLU A 208 19.42 8.88 4.93
N LEU A 209 19.73 7.86 4.14
CA LEU A 209 20.07 6.50 4.58
C LEU A 209 21.54 6.14 4.31
N ALA A 210 22.34 7.05 3.76
CA ALA A 210 23.72 6.79 3.38
C ALA A 210 24.61 6.38 4.56
N GLY A 211 24.34 6.95 5.74
CA GLY A 211 25.05 6.62 7.00
C GLY A 211 24.47 5.45 7.78
N PHE A 212 23.38 4.84 7.31
CA PHE A 212 22.71 3.74 7.98
C PHE A 212 23.15 2.42 7.36
N ASP A 213 23.67 1.52 8.20
CA ASP A 213 23.96 0.14 7.83
C ASP A 213 23.03 -0.80 8.60
N TRP A 214 22.34 -1.66 7.85
CA TRP A 214 21.53 -2.72 8.43
C TRP A 214 22.39 -3.71 9.21
N LYS A 215 21.94 -4.09 10.42
CA LYS A 215 22.53 -5.21 11.14
C LYS A 215 22.15 -6.53 10.46
N PRO A 216 22.97 -7.59 10.62
CA PRO A 216 22.62 -8.92 10.14
C PRO A 216 21.24 -9.36 10.66
N GLY A 217 20.36 -9.79 9.76
CA GLY A 217 19.00 -10.25 9.98
C GLY A 217 17.95 -9.13 9.98
N GLN A 218 18.37 -7.87 10.08
CA GLN A 218 17.45 -6.74 10.32
C GLN A 218 16.59 -6.41 9.10
N ARG A 219 17.12 -6.62 7.88
CA ARG A 219 16.37 -6.39 6.63
C ARG A 219 15.20 -7.34 6.43
N ALA A 220 15.32 -8.57 6.94
CA ALA A 220 14.30 -9.59 6.76
C ALA A 220 13.12 -9.42 7.72
N ILE A 221 13.33 -8.73 8.84
CA ILE A 221 12.33 -8.56 9.91
C ILE A 221 11.61 -7.20 9.85
N SER A 222 12.11 -6.22 9.07
CA SER A 222 11.46 -4.91 8.95
C SER A 222 10.15 -5.03 8.17
N VAL A 223 9.04 -4.71 8.82
CA VAL A 223 7.67 -4.84 8.26
C VAL A 223 7.14 -3.51 7.74
N SER A 224 7.60 -2.38 8.30
CA SER A 224 7.14 -1.04 7.87
C SER A 224 8.27 -0.02 7.68
N THR A 225 7.99 1.00 6.88
CA THR A 225 8.84 2.20 6.72
C THR A 225 9.01 2.94 8.05
N ALA A 226 7.99 2.91 8.93
CA ALA A 226 8.07 3.49 10.27
C ALA A 226 9.05 2.74 11.19
N GLU A 227 9.09 1.41 11.14
CA GLU A 227 10.10 0.60 11.84
C GLU A 227 11.51 0.84 11.28
N ALA A 228 11.64 0.97 9.96
CA ALA A 228 12.90 1.35 9.34
C ALA A 228 13.35 2.74 9.81
N ASN A 229 12.43 3.70 9.90
CA ASN A 229 12.73 5.04 10.42
C ASN A 229 13.16 5.01 11.89
N LEU A 230 12.53 4.17 12.71
CA LEU A 230 12.95 3.97 14.11
C LEU A 230 14.35 3.37 14.20
N ALA A 231 14.71 2.47 13.29
CA ALA A 231 16.03 1.85 13.23
C ALA A 231 17.14 2.82 12.82
N VAL A 232 16.84 3.79 11.94
CA VAL A 232 17.77 4.83 11.49
C VAL A 232 18.03 5.87 12.59
N GLY A 233 17.01 6.15 13.41
CA GLY A 233 17.13 6.96 14.63
C GLY A 233 16.33 8.27 14.60
N PRO A 234 16.23 8.97 15.74
CA PRO A 234 15.33 10.11 15.92
C PRO A 234 15.68 11.37 15.10
N SER A 235 16.84 11.41 14.46
CA SER A 235 17.25 12.51 13.58
C SER A 235 16.75 12.39 12.14
N SER A 236 16.16 11.26 11.74
CA SER A 236 15.77 10.98 10.35
C SER A 236 14.26 11.14 10.07
N THR A 237 13.61 12.20 10.59
CA THR A 237 12.28 12.62 10.09
C THR A 237 12.23 12.79 8.56
N ALA A 238 13.39 12.77 7.92
CA ALA A 238 13.60 12.74 6.49
C ALA A 238 12.96 11.54 5.76
N LEU A 239 12.82 10.36 6.37
CA LEU A 239 12.15 9.23 5.72
C LEU A 239 10.64 9.45 5.54
N GLY A 240 10.01 10.24 6.40
CA GLY A 240 8.60 10.60 6.24
C GLY A 240 8.35 11.36 4.93
N ARG A 241 9.30 12.18 4.47
CA ARG A 241 9.18 12.86 3.16
C ARG A 241 9.21 11.89 1.98
N LEU A 242 9.85 10.73 2.14
CA LEU A 242 10.05 9.73 1.10
C LEU A 242 9.09 8.54 1.25
N ASP A 243 8.01 8.66 2.06
CA ASP A 243 7.06 7.56 2.31
C ASP A 243 6.36 7.04 1.03
N HIS A 244 6.17 7.95 0.05
CA HIS A 244 5.61 7.59 -1.27
C HIS A 244 6.64 6.98 -2.20
N ASP A 245 7.93 7.20 -1.96
CA ASP A 245 9.02 6.78 -2.84
C ASP A 245 9.70 5.49 -2.36
N LEU A 246 9.57 5.16 -1.07
CA LEU A 246 10.28 4.05 -0.43
C LEU A 246 9.33 2.97 0.06
N THR A 247 9.79 1.73 -0.04
CA THR A 247 9.11 0.58 0.54
C THR A 247 10.09 -0.38 1.19
N VAL A 248 9.63 -1.09 2.22
CA VAL A 248 10.33 -2.25 2.79
C VAL A 248 9.91 -3.56 2.11
N HIS A 249 8.75 -3.57 1.45
CA HIS A 249 8.15 -4.76 0.89
C HIS A 249 7.70 -4.53 -0.55
N SER A 250 8.32 -5.25 -1.47
CA SER A 250 7.87 -5.35 -2.86
C SER A 250 7.94 -6.80 -3.28
N ALA A 251 6.83 -7.29 -3.83
CA ALA A 251 6.66 -8.63 -4.37
C ALA A 251 6.10 -8.51 -5.78
N GLY A 252 6.62 -9.32 -6.69
CA GLY A 252 6.19 -9.34 -8.08
C GLY A 252 6.16 -10.76 -8.62
N VAL A 253 5.24 -11.02 -9.53
CA VAL A 253 5.18 -12.27 -10.29
C VAL A 253 5.78 -12.01 -11.66
N LEU A 254 6.48 -13.00 -12.22
CA LEU A 254 6.98 -12.94 -13.59
C LEU A 254 5.84 -13.11 -14.59
N ALA A 255 4.93 -12.15 -14.64
CA ALA A 255 3.81 -12.09 -15.59
C ALA A 255 4.15 -11.18 -16.79
N ASP A 256 3.79 -11.65 -17.98
CA ASP A 256 3.62 -10.85 -19.18
C ASP A 256 2.22 -10.23 -19.15
N VAL A 257 2.17 -8.99 -18.70
CA VAL A 257 0.93 -8.23 -18.54
C VAL A 257 0.24 -7.97 -19.89
N ARG A 258 0.98 -8.02 -20.99
CA ARG A 258 0.47 -7.77 -22.33
C ARG A 258 -0.42 -8.90 -22.84
N THR A 259 0.01 -10.14 -22.59
CA THR A 259 -0.69 -11.35 -23.04
C THR A 259 -1.47 -12.04 -21.92
N GLY A 260 -1.27 -11.63 -20.66
CA GLY A 260 -1.91 -12.22 -19.48
C GLY A 260 -1.41 -13.64 -19.20
N ARG A 261 -0.10 -13.87 -19.36
CA ARG A 261 0.57 -15.17 -19.16
C ARG A 261 1.84 -14.99 -18.33
N LEU A 262 2.48 -16.06 -17.89
CA LEU A 262 3.82 -15.97 -17.31
C LEU A 262 4.85 -15.60 -18.39
N LYS A 263 5.89 -14.86 -18.00
CA LYS A 263 7.03 -14.56 -18.86
C LYS A 263 7.69 -15.87 -19.29
N LEU A 264 8.05 -15.94 -20.57
CA LEU A 264 8.76 -17.07 -21.13
C LEU A 264 10.20 -17.10 -20.60
N ASP A 265 10.64 -18.26 -20.11
CA ASP A 265 12.02 -18.49 -19.72
C ASP A 265 12.90 -18.69 -20.96
N LEU A 266 13.88 -17.79 -21.14
CA LEU A 266 14.84 -17.85 -22.24
C LEU A 266 16.08 -18.70 -21.91
N SER A 267 16.22 -19.22 -20.68
CA SER A 267 17.39 -20.01 -20.27
C SER A 267 17.58 -21.25 -21.13
N ASN A 268 16.48 -21.91 -21.52
CA ASN A 268 16.50 -23.05 -22.44
C ASN A 268 16.88 -22.69 -23.89
N LEU A 269 16.67 -21.44 -24.29
CA LEU A 269 17.10 -20.96 -25.60
C LEU A 269 18.60 -20.63 -25.57
N LEU A 270 19.04 -19.95 -24.52
CA LEU A 270 20.43 -19.49 -24.33
C LEU A 270 21.41 -20.61 -23.98
N SER A 271 20.92 -21.77 -23.51
CA SER A 271 21.76 -22.96 -23.28
C SER A 271 22.10 -23.72 -24.56
N ARG A 272 21.51 -23.36 -25.71
CA ARG A 272 21.77 -24.03 -26.99
C ARG A 272 23.04 -23.50 -27.67
N PRO A 273 23.72 -24.33 -28.49
CA PRO A 273 24.89 -23.91 -29.26
C PRO A 273 24.57 -22.71 -30.15
N ILE A 274 25.48 -21.73 -30.21
CA ILE A 274 25.33 -20.46 -30.96
C ILE A 274 24.91 -20.70 -32.43
N ALA A 275 25.44 -21.75 -33.06
CA ALA A 275 25.09 -22.13 -34.44
C ALA A 275 23.60 -22.42 -34.67
N GLN A 276 22.84 -22.79 -33.62
CA GLN A 276 21.39 -23.00 -33.70
C GLN A 276 20.58 -21.71 -33.51
N LEU A 277 21.23 -20.64 -33.04
CA LEU A 277 20.62 -19.33 -32.73
C LEU A 277 20.94 -18.27 -33.81
N GLU A 278 22.04 -18.43 -34.54
CA GLU A 278 22.66 -17.42 -35.41
C GLU A 278 21.74 -16.85 -36.51
N ASN A 279 20.66 -17.55 -36.88
CA ASN A 279 19.71 -17.11 -37.91
C ASN A 279 18.24 -17.14 -37.47
N LYS A 280 17.97 -17.25 -36.16
CA LYS A 280 16.59 -17.19 -35.64
C LYS A 280 16.36 -15.83 -34.99
N PRO A 281 15.68 -14.89 -35.68
CA PRO A 281 15.37 -13.60 -35.07
C PRO A 281 14.50 -13.86 -33.83
N LEU A 282 14.87 -13.32 -32.66
CA LEU A 282 14.04 -13.39 -31.45
C LEU A 282 12.69 -12.68 -31.66
N TYR A 283 12.74 -11.59 -32.42
CA TYR A 283 11.59 -10.79 -32.81
C TYR A 283 11.53 -10.73 -34.32
N LEU A 284 10.40 -11.13 -34.88
CA LEU A 284 10.07 -10.83 -36.26
C LEU A 284 9.85 -9.31 -36.38
N GLY A 285 10.14 -8.72 -37.54
CA GLY A 285 10.03 -7.27 -37.76
C GLY A 285 8.63 -6.68 -37.55
N ASP A 286 7.64 -7.55 -37.34
CA ASP A 286 6.26 -7.22 -36.96
C ASP A 286 6.04 -7.25 -35.44
N GLY A 287 7.07 -7.34 -34.60
CA GLY A 287 6.96 -7.37 -33.14
C GLY A 287 6.46 -8.70 -32.57
N ARG A 288 6.24 -9.73 -33.39
CA ARG A 288 5.95 -11.09 -32.92
C ARG A 288 7.24 -11.74 -32.42
N ILE A 289 7.15 -12.39 -31.26
CA ILE A 289 8.23 -13.29 -30.82
C ILE A 289 8.20 -14.50 -31.74
N ASN A 290 9.35 -14.85 -32.30
CA ASN A 290 9.47 -16.03 -33.14
C ASN A 290 9.07 -17.26 -32.32
N ARG A 291 8.02 -17.97 -32.75
CA ARG A 291 7.47 -19.09 -31.98
C ARG A 291 8.40 -20.27 -32.13
N PHE A 292 9.31 -20.43 -31.18
CA PHE A 292 10.11 -21.64 -31.03
C PHE A 292 9.17 -22.78 -30.59
N GLN A 293 8.57 -23.50 -31.54
CA GLN A 293 7.86 -24.75 -31.23
C GLN A 293 8.92 -25.81 -30.95
N VAL A 294 8.94 -26.34 -29.73
CA VAL A 294 9.74 -27.52 -29.40
C VAL A 294 8.89 -28.73 -29.75
N ALA A 295 9.29 -29.48 -30.78
CA ALA A 295 8.71 -30.78 -31.10
C ALA A 295 8.93 -31.76 -29.93
N ALA A 296 8.12 -32.83 -29.86
CA ALA A 296 8.16 -33.80 -28.76
C ALA A 296 9.53 -34.51 -28.59
N ASP A 297 10.44 -34.37 -29.57
CA ASP A 297 11.82 -34.86 -29.57
C ASP A 297 12.87 -33.81 -29.16
N GLY A 298 12.45 -32.59 -28.81
CA GLY A 298 13.35 -31.48 -28.43
C GLY A 298 13.89 -30.65 -29.61
N SER A 299 13.56 -30.99 -30.85
CA SER A 299 13.93 -30.20 -32.04
C SER A 299 12.97 -29.02 -32.28
N LEU A 300 13.39 -28.05 -33.12
CA LEU A 300 12.61 -26.88 -33.51
C LEU A 300 11.99 -27.08 -34.90
#